data_AF-A0A8H9WRE6-F1
#
_entry.id   AF-A0A8H9WRE6-F1
#
_cell.length_a   1.000
_cell.length_b   1.000
_cell.length_c   1.000
_cell.angle_alpha   90.00
_cell.angle_beta   90.00
_cell.angle_gamma   90.00
#
_symmetry.space_group_name_H-M   'P 1'
#
loop_
_entity.id
_entity.type
_entity.pdbx_description
1 polymer ?
#
loop_
_entity_poly.entity_id
_entity_poly.type
_entity_poly.pdbx_seq_one_letter_code
_entity_poly.pdbx_strand_id
1 'polypeptide(L)'
;MTDPTNLPRLYGEKEIGKILKRATELQHEEPSAPSAGSMSLQELEDIAAETGIDPTFLRRAALEIDTGAIEVSTWGKLLGE
;
A
#
# COMPACT_ATOMS: atom_id res chain seq x y z
N MET A 1 -32.88 13.09 -23.43
CA MET A 1 -33.11 13.93 -22.24
C MET A 1 -31.76 14.08 -21.53
N THR A 2 -30.93 15.03 -21.97
CA THR A 2 -29.65 15.35 -21.32
C THR A 2 -29.95 16.30 -20.18
N ASP A 3 -29.64 15.91 -18.95
CA ASP A 3 -29.89 16.72 -17.76
C ASP A 3 -29.06 18.02 -17.84
N PRO A 4 -29.67 19.22 -17.95
CA PRO A 4 -28.95 20.49 -18.12
C PRO A 4 -28.16 20.92 -16.88
N THR A 5 -28.11 20.08 -15.85
CA THR A 5 -27.48 20.35 -14.55
C THR A 5 -26.08 19.74 -14.41
N ASN A 6 -25.60 18.97 -15.40
CA ASN A 6 -24.28 18.33 -15.35
C ASN A 6 -23.17 19.25 -15.92
N LEU A 7 -23.12 20.49 -15.46
CA LEU A 7 -21.96 21.34 -15.72
C LEU A 7 -20.90 21.07 -14.64
N PRO A 8 -19.62 20.88 -15.01
CA PRO A 8 -18.57 20.65 -14.03
C PRO A 8 -18.47 21.87 -13.10
N ARG A 9 -18.56 21.61 -11.80
CA ARG A 9 -18.47 22.65 -10.77
C ARG A 9 -17.07 23.23 -10.76
N LEU A 10 -16.98 24.56 -10.90
CA LEU A 10 -15.72 25.29 -10.74
C LEU A 10 -15.49 25.57 -9.25
N TYR A 11 -14.24 25.43 -8.81
CA TYR A 11 -13.82 25.67 -7.43
C TYR A 11 -12.86 26.86 -7.39
N GLY A 12 -13.06 27.78 -6.44
CA GLY A 12 -12.11 28.88 -6.22
C GLY A 12 -10.82 28.42 -5.53
N GLU A 13 -9.78 29.24 -5.53
CA GLU A 13 -8.45 28.92 -4.97
C GLU A 13 -8.50 28.39 -3.52
N LYS A 14 -9.33 28.99 -2.67
CA LYS A 14 -9.52 28.55 -1.28
C LYS A 14 -10.18 27.18 -1.18
N GLU A 15 -11.09 26.85 -2.10
CA GLU A 15 -11.76 25.55 -2.13
C GLU A 15 -10.82 24.48 -2.69
N ILE A 16 -10.03 24.82 -3.71
CA ILE A 16 -8.98 23.94 -4.25
C ILE A 16 -8.01 23.53 -3.14
N GLY A 17 -7.51 24.48 -2.34
CA GLY A 17 -6.62 24.19 -1.22
C GLY A 17 -7.25 23.24 -0.18
N LYS A 18 -8.54 23.40 0.13
CA LYS A 18 -9.27 22.50 1.04
C LYS A 18 -9.44 21.11 0.46
N ILE A 19 -9.76 21.01 -0.83
CA ILE A 19 -9.92 19.73 -1.54
C ILE A 19 -8.60 18.98 -1.57
N LEU A 20 -7.51 19.63 -1.95
CA LEU A 20 -6.18 19.01 -1.99
C LEU A 20 -5.73 18.54 -0.61
N LYS A 21 -5.90 19.38 0.42
CA LYS A 21 -5.60 18.99 1.80
C LYS A 21 -6.40 17.74 2.21
N ARG A 22 -7.71 17.73 1.96
CA ARG A 22 -8.57 16.60 2.31
C ARG A 22 -8.22 15.34 1.53
N ALA A 23 -7.84 15.47 0.26
CA ALA A 23 -7.41 14.34 -0.55
C ALA A 23 -6.11 13.71 -0.01
N THR A 24 -5.15 14.53 0.43
CA THR A 24 -3.92 14.03 1.07
C THR A 24 -4.21 13.36 2.42
N GLU A 25 -5.10 13.93 3.22
CA GLU A 25 -5.55 13.30 4.47
C GLU A 25 -6.19 11.93 4.20
N LEU A 26 -7.11 11.86 3.22
CA LEU A 26 -7.75 10.59 2.82
C LEU A 26 -6.77 9.56 2.28
N GLN A 27 -5.75 9.98 1.52
CA GLN A 27 -4.69 9.08 1.05
C GLN A 27 -3.89 8.46 2.22
N HIS A 28 -3.78 9.17 3.34
CA HIS A 28 -3.09 8.70 4.53
C HIS A 28 -3.99 7.87 5.46
N GLU A 29 -5.30 8.18 5.50
CA GLU A 29 -6.31 7.48 6.30
C GLU A 29 -6.78 6.16 5.65
N GLU A 30 -6.85 6.08 4.32
CA GLU A 30 -7.05 4.80 3.63
C GLU A 30 -5.83 3.90 3.89
N PRO A 31 -6.01 2.62 4.28
CA PRO A 31 -4.91 1.67 4.28
C PRO A 31 -4.34 1.68 2.87
N SER A 32 -3.16 2.31 2.73
CA SER A 32 -2.63 2.73 1.45
C SER A 32 -2.83 1.62 0.42
N ALA A 33 -3.42 1.95 -0.73
CA ALA A 33 -3.17 1.19 -1.94
C ALA A 33 -1.68 0.82 -1.93
N PRO A 34 -1.34 -0.46 -2.18
CA PRO A 34 -0.05 -1.03 -1.84
C PRO A 34 1.04 0.00 -2.12
N SER A 35 1.65 0.51 -1.04
CA SER A 35 2.67 1.55 -1.12
C SER A 35 3.71 1.09 -2.14
N ALA A 36 4.36 1.99 -2.88
CA ALA A 36 5.24 1.61 -4.00
C ALA A 36 6.44 0.68 -3.62
N GLY A 37 6.57 0.29 -2.34
CA GLY A 37 7.47 -0.76 -1.84
C GLY A 37 6.78 -1.95 -1.14
N SER A 38 5.46 -2.11 -1.23
CA SER A 38 4.77 -3.32 -0.74
C SER A 38 4.50 -4.27 -1.91
N MET A 39 5.09 -5.46 -1.84
CA MET A 39 4.79 -6.57 -2.74
C MET A 39 3.72 -7.46 -2.13
N SER A 40 2.86 -8.01 -2.98
CA SER A 40 2.00 -9.12 -2.60
C SER A 40 2.82 -10.38 -2.33
N LEU A 41 2.25 -11.30 -1.52
CA LEU A 41 2.86 -12.62 -1.29
C LEU A 41 3.13 -13.34 -2.62
N GLN A 42 2.23 -13.20 -3.58
CA GLN A 42 2.36 -13.82 -4.90
C GLN A 42 3.57 -13.29 -5.69
N GLU A 43 3.83 -11.98 -5.61
CA GLU A 43 5.02 -11.39 -6.23
C GLU A 43 6.30 -11.87 -5.53
N LEU A 44 6.28 -12.03 -4.20
CA LEU A 44 7.42 -12.59 -3.46
C LEU A 44 7.67 -14.05 -3.84
N GLU A 45 6.61 -14.85 -4.03
CA GLU A 45 6.69 -16.23 -4.50
C GLU A 45 7.30 -16.35 -5.90
N ASP A 46 7.02 -15.39 -6.79
CA ASP A 46 7.59 -15.34 -8.14
C ASP A 46 9.11 -15.12 -8.07
N ILE A 47 9.56 -14.09 -7.35
CA ILE A 47 10.99 -13.81 -7.12
C ILE A 47 11.69 -14.98 -6.41
N ALA A 48 11.02 -15.61 -5.44
CA ALA A 48 11.54 -16.77 -4.73
C ALA A 48 11.79 -17.94 -5.69
N ALA A 49 10.82 -18.23 -6.56
CA ALA A 49 10.96 -19.29 -7.56
C ALA A 49 12.12 -18.99 -8.54
N GLU A 50 12.28 -17.73 -8.97
CA GLU A 50 13.40 -17.30 -9.82
C GLU A 50 14.77 -17.48 -9.14
N THR A 51 14.83 -17.34 -7.82
CA THR A 51 16.06 -17.48 -7.02
C THR A 51 16.28 -18.91 -6.49
N GLY A 52 15.36 -19.84 -6.77
CA GLY A 52 15.42 -21.24 -6.33
C GLY A 52 14.94 -21.48 -4.89
N ILE A 53 14.25 -20.51 -4.29
CA ILE A 53 13.60 -20.63 -2.99
C ILE A 53 12.19 -21.23 -3.20
N ASP A 54 11.87 -22.29 -2.45
CA ASP A 54 10.55 -22.93 -2.57
C ASP A 54 9.43 -22.03 -2.01
N PRO A 55 8.38 -21.72 -2.79
CA PRO A 55 7.26 -20.86 -2.38
C PRO A 55 6.53 -21.32 -1.10
N THR A 56 6.59 -22.61 -0.78
CA THR A 56 5.99 -23.16 0.45
C THR A 56 6.63 -22.57 1.70
N PHE A 57 7.95 -22.29 1.67
CA PHE A 57 8.63 -21.63 2.78
C PHE A 57 8.19 -20.18 2.94
N LEU A 58 7.91 -19.47 1.84
CA LEU A 58 7.38 -18.10 1.89
C LEU A 58 5.98 -18.06 2.51
N ARG A 59 5.09 -18.98 2.13
CA ARG A 59 3.74 -19.07 2.71
C ARG A 59 3.79 -19.33 4.21
N ARG A 60 4.68 -20.22 4.64
CA ARG A 60 4.89 -20.50 6.07
C ARG A 60 5.41 -19.27 6.80
N ALA A 61 6.42 -18.58 6.25
CA ALA A 61 6.96 -17.36 6.85
C ALA A 61 5.90 -16.24 6.94
N ALA A 62 5.05 -16.08 5.92
CA ALA A 62 3.95 -15.12 5.94
C ALA A 62 2.94 -15.43 7.05
N LEU A 63 2.59 -16.71 7.24
CA LEU A 63 1.71 -17.15 8.33
C LEU A 63 2.36 -16.91 9.71
N GLU A 64 3.66 -17.16 9.85
CA GLU A 64 4.39 -16.90 11.10
C GLU A 64 4.43 -15.40 11.44
N ILE A 65 4.51 -14.52 10.44
CA ILE A 65 4.39 -13.06 10.63
C ILE A 65 2.96 -12.67 11.04
N ASP A 66 1.94 -13.17 10.34
CA ASP A 66 0.53 -12.85 10.60
C ASP A 66 0.08 -13.28 12.01
N THR A 67 0.57 -14.44 12.46
CA THR A 67 0.32 -14.96 13.82
C THR A 67 1.18 -14.30 14.90
N GLY A 68 2.08 -13.39 14.53
CA GLY A 68 3.01 -12.72 15.46
C GLY A 68 4.09 -13.63 16.05
N ALA A 69 4.32 -14.82 15.44
CA ALA A 69 5.35 -15.76 15.87
C ALA A 69 6.78 -15.26 15.55
N ILE A 70 6.92 -14.31 14.63
CA ILE A 70 8.19 -13.66 14.27
C ILE A 70 8.04 -12.14 14.43
N GLU A 71 8.81 -11.54 15.34
CA GLU A 71 8.93 -10.08 15.43
C GLU A 71 9.77 -9.56 14.25
N VAL A 72 9.12 -8.87 13.31
CA VAL A 72 9.73 -8.30 12.08
C VAL A 72 10.82 -7.25 12.38
N SER A 73 10.95 -6.82 13.64
CA SER A 73 11.96 -5.88 14.16
C SER A 73 13.42 -6.29 13.92
N THR A 74 13.69 -7.52 13.50
CA THR A 74 15.07 -8.01 13.29
C THR A 74 15.71 -7.47 12.00
N TRP A 75 14.92 -7.13 10.97
CA TRP A 75 15.45 -6.64 9.67
C TRP A 75 15.72 -5.13 9.66
N GLY A 76 15.06 -4.35 10.52
CA GLY A 76 15.33 -2.92 10.67
C GLY A 76 16.70 -2.61 11.29
N LYS A 77 17.29 -3.56 12.04
CA LYS A 77 18.58 -3.36 12.70
C LYS A 77 19.79 -3.50 11.77
N LEU A 78 19.60 -3.98 10.54
CA LEU A 78 20.69 -4.15 9.55
C LEU A 78 20.82 -2.97 8.57
N LEU A 79 19.83 -2.08 8.49
CA LEU A 79 19.87 -0.86 7.69
C LEU A 79 19.99 0.33 8.66
N GLY A 80 21.22 0.60 9.11
CA GLY A 80 21.52 1.58 10.15
C GLY A 80 20.95 2.98 9.89
N GLU A 81 20.48 3.59 10.98
CA GLU A 81 20.23 5.02 11.18
C GLU A 81 21.41 5.92 10.76
#